data_AF-A0A2V5NKN3-F1
#
_entry.id   AF-A0A2V5NKN3-F1
#
_cell.length_a   1.000
_cell.length_b   1.000
_cell.length_c   1.000
_cell.angle_alpha   90.00
_cell.angle_beta   90.00
_cell.angle_gamma   90.00
#
_symmetry.space_group_name_H-M   'P 1'
#
loop_
_entity.id
_entity.type
_entity.pdbx_description
1 polymer ?
#
loop_
_entity_poly.entity_id
_entity_poly.type
_entity_poly.pdbx_seq_one_letter_code
_entity_poly.pdbx_strand_id
1 'polypeptide(L)'
;MQRIVKEDRSKAGGHIYLPPPRAVIGLEAEFSLIIDDVRQRPEKIFGTPQRLIRRKMLPRTGRSFQLPSGGAIYFDTGVIEVATPIVELEPGCCYRATRLLWEQIHYVGSELRRWARRQKCRARLQGFSTHYNFSFQTEHASPERDAKRLGHLLAHILPAPVMLLAANRKSTAVGVRPRGKRLEVTADFTPDAALMLATCAFIAGTAQVVSAWADYDLAQLEANDIPRFAPFRLRKHSSRQGWRVTKQSLARNPFTSNVNAPIWKLRDGRELSLRAIAHETLQPFRASIRRVADLETLRHIEAVFDGNARSLLDFPERPEDYDDAGQEWNWNRRRIRHWPRSAYEKVIHRVIARQPILIRGKRYVAERMQGWYEVMFREAKTGERRIFNLDRLAKLMAAKKARR
;
A
#
# COMPACT_ATOMS: atom_id res chain seq x y z
N MET A 1 -15.65 -26.94 21.94
CA MET A 1 -15.81 -26.14 23.17
C MET A 1 -15.00 -24.85 23.02
N GLN A 2 -15.63 -23.74 22.65
CA GLN A 2 -14.95 -22.46 22.36
C GLN A 2 -14.76 -21.65 23.65
N ARG A 3 -13.52 -21.35 24.04
CA ARG A 3 -13.19 -20.47 25.16
C ARG A 3 -13.72 -19.06 24.90
N ILE A 4 -14.77 -18.68 25.62
CA ILE A 4 -15.14 -17.29 25.84
C ILE A 4 -14.10 -16.74 26.82
N VAL A 5 -13.09 -16.04 26.32
CA VAL A 5 -12.19 -15.27 27.19
C VAL A 5 -12.95 -14.01 27.60
N LYS A 6 -13.52 -14.04 28.81
CA LYS A 6 -13.78 -12.84 29.60
C LYS A 6 -12.41 -12.38 30.10
N GLU A 7 -11.92 -11.24 29.65
CA GLU A 7 -10.88 -10.51 30.38
C GLU A 7 -11.32 -9.06 30.55
N ASP A 8 -11.67 -8.76 31.80
CA ASP A 8 -11.62 -7.42 32.36
C ASP A 8 -10.18 -7.18 32.82
N ARG A 9 -9.46 -6.28 32.15
CA ARG A 9 -8.15 -5.77 32.61
C ARG A 9 -8.04 -4.30 32.27
N SER A 10 -8.70 -3.50 33.10
CA SER A 10 -8.25 -2.14 33.34
C SER A 10 -6.87 -2.18 34.01
N LYS A 11 -5.94 -1.38 33.46
CA LYS A 11 -4.55 -1.11 33.91
C LYS A 11 -3.47 -2.13 33.45
N ALA A 12 -2.52 -1.57 32.68
CA ALA A 12 -1.21 -2.12 32.30
C ALA A 12 -1.19 -3.49 31.60
N GLY A 13 -1.43 -3.50 30.28
CA GLY A 13 -1.18 -4.65 29.42
C GLY A 13 -1.53 -4.33 27.98
N GLY A 14 -0.53 -4.22 27.11
CA GLY A 14 -0.75 -3.94 25.69
C GLY A 14 -1.65 -5.01 25.08
N HIS A 15 -2.82 -4.62 24.58
CA HIS A 15 -3.70 -5.50 23.81
C HIS A 15 -2.88 -6.07 22.65
N ILE A 16 -2.68 -7.40 22.64
CA ILE A 16 -1.94 -8.08 21.59
C ILE A 16 -2.81 -8.05 20.34
N TYR A 17 -2.39 -7.24 19.35
CA TYR A 17 -3.05 -7.19 18.05
C TYR A 17 -2.92 -8.55 17.37
N LEU A 18 -4.05 -9.22 17.13
CA LEU A 18 -4.06 -10.42 16.31
C LEU A 18 -4.04 -10.00 14.84
N PRO A 19 -3.07 -10.48 14.03
CA PRO A 19 -3.12 -10.26 12.59
C PRO A 19 -4.40 -10.91 12.03
N PRO A 20 -4.93 -10.41 10.91
CA PRO A 20 -6.00 -11.10 10.21
C PRO A 20 -5.54 -12.51 9.85
N PRO A 21 -6.43 -13.50 10.00
CA PRO A 21 -6.10 -14.87 9.64
C PRO A 21 -5.94 -15.01 8.12
N ARG A 22 -6.48 -14.09 7.31
CA ARG A 22 -6.29 -14.03 5.85
C ARG A 22 -5.18 -13.05 5.48
N ALA A 23 -4.46 -13.33 4.41
CA ALA A 23 -3.55 -12.35 3.81
C ALA A 23 -4.35 -11.11 3.34
N VAL A 24 -3.76 -9.93 3.51
CA VAL A 24 -4.36 -8.65 3.15
C VAL A 24 -3.36 -7.75 2.45
N ILE A 25 -3.86 -6.75 1.76
CA ILE A 25 -3.11 -5.68 1.13
C ILE A 25 -3.61 -4.31 1.61
N GLY A 26 -2.72 -3.34 1.66
CA GLY A 26 -3.04 -1.93 1.89
C GLY A 26 -2.00 -1.03 1.23
N LEU A 27 -2.39 0.17 0.84
CA LEU A 27 -1.49 1.17 0.28
C LEU A 27 -1.48 2.41 1.16
N GLU A 28 -0.36 3.10 1.16
CA GLU A 28 -0.18 4.39 1.83
C GLU A 28 0.48 5.35 0.83
N ALA A 29 0.12 6.62 0.89
CA ALA A 29 0.79 7.68 0.13
C ALA A 29 1.11 8.86 1.05
N GLU A 30 2.34 9.36 0.92
CA GLU A 30 2.83 10.51 1.66
C GLU A 30 2.88 11.74 0.74
N PHE A 31 2.50 12.90 1.30
CA PHE A 31 2.47 14.17 0.58
C PHE A 31 3.17 15.26 1.37
N SER A 32 4.03 16.01 0.70
CA SER A 32 4.46 17.32 1.20
C SER A 32 3.32 18.33 1.04
N LEU A 33 3.10 19.13 2.08
CA LEU A 33 2.14 20.23 2.04
C LEU A 33 2.82 21.48 1.49
N ILE A 34 2.31 22.01 0.39
CA ILE A 34 2.77 23.29 -0.18
C ILE A 34 1.69 24.33 0.05
N ILE A 35 2.04 25.47 0.65
CA ILE A 35 1.16 26.64 0.82
C ILE A 35 1.89 27.85 0.26
N ASP A 36 1.26 28.54 -0.70
CA ASP A 36 1.85 29.69 -1.42
C ASP A 36 3.29 29.41 -1.89
N ASP A 37 3.45 28.22 -2.49
CA ASP A 37 4.72 27.67 -3.03
C ASP A 37 5.82 27.40 -2.01
N VAL A 38 5.52 27.51 -0.72
CA VAL A 38 6.42 27.16 0.38
C VAL A 38 6.02 25.81 0.98
N ARG A 39 7.01 24.93 1.17
CA ARG A 39 6.80 23.67 1.89
C ARG A 39 6.52 23.95 3.37
N GLN A 40 5.38 23.46 3.85
CA GLN A 40 4.94 23.59 5.23
C GLN A 40 4.85 22.24 5.93
N ARG A 41 4.96 22.27 7.26
CA ARG A 41 4.71 21.08 8.08
C ARG A 41 3.23 21.04 8.49
N PRO A 42 2.46 20.00 8.13
CA PRO A 42 1.04 19.94 8.44
C PRO A 42 0.73 19.99 9.95
N GLU A 43 1.63 19.49 10.80
CA GLU A 43 1.49 19.57 12.26
C GLU A 43 1.58 21.03 12.76
N LYS A 44 2.34 21.89 12.09
CA LYS A 44 2.42 23.32 12.44
C LYS A 44 1.19 24.09 11.97
N ILE A 45 0.68 23.78 10.78
CA ILE A 45 -0.46 24.47 10.18
C ILE A 45 -1.78 24.05 10.82
N PHE A 46 -1.97 22.73 10.99
CA PHE A 46 -3.26 22.17 11.42
C PHE A 46 -3.22 21.59 12.83
N GLY A 47 -2.05 21.30 13.40
CA GLY A 47 -1.94 20.53 14.65
C GLY A 47 -2.27 19.04 14.45
N THR A 48 -3.53 18.74 14.13
CA THR A 48 -4.01 17.37 13.88
C THR A 48 -4.88 17.31 12.62
N PRO A 49 -5.06 16.12 12.02
CA PRO A 49 -5.93 15.96 10.86
C PRO A 49 -7.38 16.44 11.08
N GLN A 50 -7.85 16.48 12.33
CA GLN A 50 -9.20 16.94 12.67
C GLN A 50 -9.44 18.43 12.37
N ARG A 51 -8.39 19.25 12.32
CA ARG A 51 -8.54 20.67 11.93
C ARG A 51 -8.57 20.89 10.42
N LEU A 52 -8.10 19.91 9.64
CA LEU A 52 -8.17 19.91 8.18
C LEU A 52 -9.50 19.32 7.69
N ILE A 53 -9.89 18.15 8.22
CA ILE A 53 -11.07 17.40 7.78
C ILE A 53 -12.32 17.87 8.54
N ARG A 54 -13.31 18.42 7.83
CA ARG A 54 -14.52 18.98 8.46
C ARG A 54 -15.47 17.93 9.02
N ARG A 55 -15.57 16.78 8.35
CA ARG A 55 -16.47 15.70 8.79
C ARG A 55 -15.85 14.96 9.96
N LYS A 56 -16.68 14.60 10.95
CA LYS A 56 -16.25 13.86 12.13
C LYS A 56 -15.61 12.52 11.73
N MET A 57 -14.33 12.36 12.07
CA MET A 57 -13.57 11.13 11.84
C MET A 57 -13.71 10.15 13.01
N LEU A 58 -13.45 8.86 12.76
CA LEU A 58 -13.34 7.86 13.82
C LEU A 58 -11.89 7.85 14.34
N PRO A 59 -11.63 8.02 15.64
CA PRO A 59 -10.27 7.91 16.16
C PRO A 59 -9.65 6.55 15.84
N ARG A 60 -8.34 6.52 15.62
CA ARG A 60 -7.55 5.28 15.54
C ARG A 60 -6.59 5.19 16.73
N THR A 61 -5.88 4.08 16.90
CA THR A 61 -4.74 4.01 17.84
C THR A 61 -3.65 5.01 17.40
N GLY A 62 -3.08 5.75 18.35
CA GLY A 62 -2.08 6.78 18.07
C GLY A 62 -2.68 8.10 17.57
N ARG A 63 -1.96 8.80 16.67
CA ARG A 63 -2.34 10.11 16.13
C ARG A 63 -3.13 10.05 14.81
N SER A 64 -3.48 8.84 14.37
CA SER A 64 -4.22 8.64 13.11
C SER A 64 -5.74 8.68 13.31
N PHE A 65 -6.46 8.96 12.23
CA PHE A 65 -7.92 9.03 12.19
C PHE A 65 -8.45 8.30 10.96
N GLN A 66 -9.60 7.63 11.11
CA GLN A 66 -10.32 7.03 9.98
C GLN A 66 -11.07 8.13 9.24
N LEU A 67 -10.75 8.29 7.95
CA LEU A 67 -11.39 9.22 7.05
C LEU A 67 -12.83 8.79 6.74
N PRO A 68 -13.75 9.73 6.47
CA PRO A 68 -15.11 9.43 6.00
C PRO A 68 -15.15 8.64 4.68
N SER A 69 -14.13 8.78 3.85
CA SER A 69 -13.92 8.06 2.59
C SER A 69 -13.45 6.62 2.77
N GLY A 70 -13.23 6.15 4.01
CA GLY A 70 -12.96 4.73 4.28
C GLY A 70 -11.54 4.43 4.74
N GLY A 71 -10.54 5.23 4.39
CA GLY A 71 -9.13 5.04 4.75
C GLY A 71 -8.73 5.74 6.04
N ALA A 72 -7.45 6.01 6.20
CA ALA A 72 -6.90 6.73 7.34
C ALA A 72 -6.08 7.95 6.90
N ILE A 73 -5.98 8.94 7.79
CA ILE A 73 -5.09 10.10 7.66
C ILE A 73 -4.29 10.29 8.94
N TYR A 74 -3.04 10.69 8.79
CA TYR A 74 -2.20 11.19 9.87
C TYR A 74 -1.13 12.14 9.35
N PHE A 75 -0.50 12.86 10.28
CA PHE A 75 0.68 13.66 9.99
C PHE A 75 1.87 12.94 10.62
N ASP A 76 2.89 12.66 9.80
CA ASP A 76 4.14 12.04 10.25
C ASP A 76 5.32 12.86 9.73
N THR A 77 6.18 13.31 10.63
CA THR A 77 7.48 13.91 10.30
C THR A 77 7.40 14.99 9.21
N GLY A 78 6.36 15.83 9.22
CA GLY A 78 6.20 16.93 8.27
C GLY A 78 5.55 16.56 6.93
N VAL A 79 4.96 15.37 6.78
CA VAL A 79 4.13 14.98 5.63
C VAL A 79 2.69 14.68 6.04
N ILE A 80 1.76 14.81 5.10
CA ILE A 80 0.40 14.29 5.22
C ILE A 80 0.43 12.88 4.65
N GLU A 81 0.07 11.89 5.46
CA GLU A 81 -0.05 10.51 4.99
C GLU A 81 -1.52 10.10 4.92
N VAL A 82 -1.88 9.45 3.81
CA VAL A 82 -3.18 8.81 3.62
C VAL A 82 -2.98 7.32 3.37
N ALA A 83 -3.82 6.51 4.01
CA ALA A 83 -3.74 5.05 3.91
C ALA A 83 -5.09 4.46 3.51
N THR A 84 -5.08 3.38 2.75
CA THR A 84 -6.27 2.60 2.44
C THR A 84 -6.78 1.90 3.70
N PRO A 85 -8.08 1.53 3.76
CA PRO A 85 -8.44 0.39 4.58
C PRO A 85 -7.73 -0.87 4.04
N ILE A 86 -7.56 -1.88 4.89
CA ILE A 86 -7.06 -3.18 4.40
C ILE A 86 -8.08 -3.87 3.51
N VAL A 87 -7.58 -4.56 2.50
CA VAL A 87 -8.35 -5.35 1.54
C VAL A 87 -7.85 -6.79 1.60
N GLU A 88 -8.75 -7.75 1.58
CA GLU A 88 -8.45 -9.16 1.49
C GLU A 88 -7.63 -9.46 0.22
N LEU A 89 -6.56 -10.25 0.34
CA LEU A 89 -5.68 -10.62 -0.78
C LEU A 89 -6.37 -11.69 -1.65
N GLU A 90 -7.38 -11.27 -2.39
CA GLU A 90 -8.26 -12.06 -3.27
C GLU A 90 -8.29 -11.45 -4.68
N PRO A 91 -8.88 -12.11 -5.69
CA PRO A 91 -9.00 -11.52 -7.02
C PRO A 91 -9.60 -10.11 -7.02
N GLY A 92 -8.96 -9.21 -7.78
CA GLY A 92 -9.31 -7.79 -7.84
C GLY A 92 -8.84 -6.96 -6.64
N CYS A 93 -8.08 -7.51 -5.68
CA CYS A 93 -7.60 -6.77 -4.51
C CYS A 93 -6.73 -5.57 -4.88
N CYS A 94 -5.83 -5.71 -5.86
CA CYS A 94 -4.94 -4.63 -6.28
C CYS A 94 -5.72 -3.45 -6.87
N TYR A 95 -6.77 -3.75 -7.64
CA TYR A 95 -7.69 -2.74 -8.14
C TYR A 95 -8.41 -2.01 -7.00
N ARG A 96 -9.00 -2.76 -6.06
CA ARG A 96 -9.72 -2.18 -4.92
C ARG A 96 -8.80 -1.29 -4.09
N ALA A 97 -7.60 -1.77 -3.78
CA ALA A 97 -6.65 -1.06 -2.93
C ALA A 97 -6.15 0.22 -3.63
N THR A 98 -5.83 0.17 -4.92
CA THR A 98 -5.44 1.36 -5.70
C THR A 98 -6.58 2.37 -5.79
N ARG A 99 -7.81 1.93 -6.11
CA ARG A 99 -9.01 2.79 -6.14
C ARG A 99 -9.22 3.47 -4.79
N LEU A 100 -9.18 2.70 -3.71
CA LEU A 100 -9.39 3.18 -2.35
C LEU A 100 -8.37 4.26 -1.98
N LEU A 101 -7.10 4.12 -2.39
CA LEU A 101 -6.07 5.11 -2.12
C LEU A 101 -6.38 6.42 -2.81
N TRP A 102 -6.68 6.38 -4.11
CA TRP A 102 -7.03 7.57 -4.88
C TRP A 102 -8.32 8.24 -4.39
N GLU A 103 -9.32 7.47 -3.94
CA GLU A 103 -10.49 8.02 -3.25
C GLU A 103 -10.12 8.80 -1.99
N GLN A 104 -9.13 8.32 -1.21
CA GLN A 104 -8.64 9.05 -0.04
C GLN A 104 -7.88 10.31 -0.43
N ILE A 105 -6.97 10.21 -1.41
CA ILE A 105 -6.17 11.34 -1.91
C ILE A 105 -7.10 12.45 -2.41
N HIS A 106 -8.08 12.10 -3.24
CA HIS A 106 -9.06 13.04 -3.77
C HIS A 106 -9.91 13.68 -2.67
N TYR A 107 -10.33 12.89 -1.66
CA TYR A 107 -11.09 13.40 -0.52
C TYR A 107 -10.27 14.41 0.30
N VAL A 108 -9.02 14.08 0.63
CA VAL A 108 -8.13 14.96 1.40
C VAL A 108 -7.74 16.20 0.60
N GLY A 109 -7.43 16.06 -0.69
CA GLY A 109 -7.17 17.19 -1.58
C GLY A 109 -8.37 18.14 -1.67
N SER A 110 -9.59 17.61 -1.72
CA SER A 110 -10.82 18.41 -1.69
C SER A 110 -11.02 19.16 -0.37
N GLU A 111 -10.71 18.54 0.77
CA GLU A 111 -10.76 19.22 2.07
C GLU A 111 -9.66 20.30 2.19
N LEU A 112 -8.46 20.04 1.68
CA LEU A 112 -7.38 21.02 1.61
C LEU A 112 -7.75 22.23 0.75
N ARG A 113 -8.30 22.03 -0.45
CA ARG A 113 -8.78 23.14 -1.30
C ARG A 113 -9.84 23.98 -0.60
N ARG A 114 -10.79 23.35 0.09
CA ARG A 114 -11.82 24.08 0.87
C ARG A 114 -11.22 24.84 2.03
N TRP A 115 -10.21 24.29 2.69
CA TRP A 115 -9.47 25.02 3.72
C TRP A 115 -8.72 26.22 3.12
N ALA A 116 -8.00 26.03 2.03
CA ALA A 116 -7.19 27.06 1.37
C ALA A 116 -8.04 28.26 0.92
N ARG A 117 -9.22 28.00 0.32
CA ARG A 117 -10.19 29.07 -0.04
C ARG A 117 -10.64 29.89 1.16
N ARG A 118 -10.85 29.26 2.32
CA ARG A 118 -11.24 29.97 3.56
C ARG A 118 -10.10 30.82 4.11
N GLN A 119 -8.86 30.37 3.93
CA GLN A 119 -7.66 31.10 4.35
C GLN A 119 -7.14 32.08 3.29
N LYS A 120 -7.80 32.16 2.13
CA LYS A 120 -7.39 33.00 0.98
C LYS A 120 -5.94 32.74 0.54
N CYS A 121 -5.50 31.48 0.58
CA CYS A 121 -4.17 31.05 0.12
C CYS A 121 -4.28 29.94 -0.94
N ARG A 122 -3.16 29.64 -1.59
CA ARG A 122 -2.99 28.45 -2.43
C ARG A 122 -2.44 27.31 -1.58
N ALA A 123 -3.05 26.13 -1.65
CA ALA A 123 -2.50 24.94 -1.00
C ALA A 123 -2.67 23.69 -1.88
N ARG A 124 -1.62 22.89 -1.96
CA ARG A 124 -1.58 21.66 -2.79
C ARG A 124 -0.84 20.53 -2.09
N LEU A 125 -1.16 19.30 -2.49
CA LEU A 125 -0.50 18.07 -2.06
C LEU A 125 0.57 17.71 -3.10
N GLN A 126 1.84 17.81 -2.74
CA GLN A 126 2.93 17.35 -3.58
C GLN A 126 3.27 15.90 -3.24
N GLY A 127 3.16 14.99 -4.20
CA GLY A 127 3.46 13.57 -4.04
C GLY A 127 4.90 13.35 -3.58
N PHE A 128 5.08 12.49 -2.57
CA PHE A 128 6.39 12.20 -1.98
C PHE A 128 6.75 10.71 -2.04
N SER A 129 5.87 9.83 -1.61
CA SER A 129 6.13 8.38 -1.63
C SER A 129 4.83 7.58 -1.70
N THR A 130 4.94 6.33 -2.15
CA THR A 130 3.89 5.32 -2.01
C THR A 130 4.46 4.08 -1.31
N HIS A 131 3.71 3.54 -0.34
CA HIS A 131 4.04 2.29 0.34
C HIS A 131 3.00 1.21 -0.01
N TYR A 132 3.49 0.05 -0.44
CA TYR A 132 2.69 -1.12 -0.76
C TYR A 132 2.87 -2.14 0.35
N ASN A 133 1.82 -2.38 1.10
CA ASN A 133 1.82 -3.26 2.26
C ASN A 133 1.07 -4.54 1.97
N PHE A 134 1.68 -5.69 2.23
CA PHE A 134 1.02 -6.98 2.11
C PHE A 134 1.37 -7.86 3.31
N SER A 135 0.36 -8.50 3.89
CA SER A 135 0.58 -9.59 4.83
C SER A 135 0.65 -10.91 4.08
N PHE A 136 1.39 -11.86 4.65
CA PHE A 136 1.49 -13.21 4.15
C PHE A 136 1.20 -14.16 5.29
N GLN A 137 0.51 -15.25 4.98
CA GLN A 137 0.27 -16.32 5.92
C GLN A 137 1.56 -17.12 6.05
N THR A 138 2.31 -16.93 7.14
CA THR A 138 3.41 -17.82 7.50
C THR A 138 2.82 -19.09 8.10
N GLU A 139 2.11 -19.90 7.32
CA GLU A 139 1.54 -21.15 7.84
C GLU A 139 2.63 -22.19 8.15
N HIS A 140 3.86 -21.98 7.68
CA HIS A 140 5.02 -22.82 8.01
C HIS A 140 6.24 -21.94 8.33
N ALA A 141 6.21 -21.26 9.47
CA ALA A 141 7.37 -20.50 9.96
C ALA A 141 8.50 -21.45 10.37
N SER A 142 9.31 -21.89 9.40
CA SER A 142 10.65 -22.44 9.69
C SER A 142 11.65 -21.29 9.87
N PRO A 143 12.80 -21.51 10.52
CA PRO A 143 13.89 -20.51 10.59
C PRO A 143 14.36 -19.99 9.22
N GLU A 144 14.12 -20.78 8.18
CA GLU A 144 14.47 -20.48 6.78
C GLU A 144 13.43 -19.60 6.09
N ARG A 145 12.19 -19.56 6.60
CA ARG A 145 11.05 -18.85 6.02
C ARG A 145 10.57 -17.69 6.89
N ASP A 146 11.50 -16.83 7.28
CA ASP A 146 11.19 -15.60 8.03
C ASP A 146 10.95 -14.37 7.12
N ALA A 147 10.24 -13.38 7.65
CA ALA A 147 9.89 -12.14 6.93
C ALA A 147 11.11 -11.31 6.47
N LYS A 148 12.21 -11.39 7.23
CA LYS A 148 13.44 -10.65 6.95
C LYS A 148 14.15 -11.28 5.77
N ARG A 149 14.34 -12.60 5.73
CA ARG A 149 14.90 -13.31 4.58
C ARG A 149 14.04 -13.12 3.34
N LEU A 150 12.70 -13.22 3.46
CA LEU A 150 11.79 -12.91 2.36
C LEU A 150 11.97 -11.48 1.83
N GLY A 151 12.03 -10.50 2.74
CA GLY A 151 12.27 -9.10 2.38
C GLY A 151 13.64 -8.87 1.72
N HIS A 152 14.66 -9.62 2.15
CA HIS A 152 16.00 -9.57 1.55
C HIS A 152 15.94 -10.09 0.11
N LEU A 153 15.36 -11.27 -0.09
CA LEU A 153 15.21 -11.89 -1.41
C LEU A 153 14.38 -11.01 -2.37
N LEU A 154 13.25 -10.49 -1.92
CA LEU A 154 12.43 -9.57 -2.70
C LEU A 154 13.17 -8.27 -3.07
N ALA A 155 14.12 -7.82 -2.25
CA ALA A 155 14.95 -6.66 -2.58
C ALA A 155 15.95 -6.92 -3.73
N HIS A 156 16.15 -8.17 -4.13
CA HIS A 156 16.86 -8.55 -5.36
C HIS A 156 15.93 -8.69 -6.57
N ILE A 157 14.65 -9.05 -6.37
CA ILE A 157 13.69 -9.33 -7.45
C ILE A 157 12.94 -8.06 -7.90
N LEU A 158 12.38 -7.32 -6.95
CA LEU A 158 11.49 -6.19 -7.23
C LEU A 158 12.11 -4.95 -7.89
N PRO A 159 13.42 -4.61 -7.74
CA PRO A 159 13.91 -3.29 -8.14
C PRO A 159 13.67 -2.91 -9.61
N ALA A 160 14.05 -3.73 -10.59
CA ALA A 160 13.95 -3.34 -12.00
C ALA A 160 12.48 -3.14 -12.44
N PRO A 161 11.55 -4.08 -12.15
CA PRO A 161 10.13 -3.88 -12.42
C PRO A 161 9.54 -2.64 -11.71
N VAL A 162 9.80 -2.47 -10.42
CA VAL A 162 9.22 -1.36 -9.64
C VAL A 162 9.80 0.00 -10.07
N MET A 163 11.06 0.07 -10.49
CA MET A 163 11.64 1.29 -11.06
C MET A 163 10.87 1.72 -12.32
N LEU A 164 10.57 0.78 -13.22
CA LEU A 164 9.81 1.09 -14.44
C LEU A 164 8.35 1.44 -14.17
N LEU A 165 7.71 0.82 -13.17
CA LEU A 165 6.29 1.02 -12.90
C LEU A 165 5.99 2.21 -11.97
N ALA A 166 6.91 2.58 -11.07
CA ALA A 166 6.62 3.53 -9.98
C ALA A 166 7.62 4.68 -9.82
N ALA A 167 8.82 4.60 -10.40
CA ALA A 167 9.86 5.61 -10.23
C ALA A 167 9.87 6.64 -11.37
N ASN A 168 10.46 7.81 -11.10
CA ASN A 168 10.71 8.88 -12.05
C ASN A 168 12.19 9.33 -11.95
N ARG A 169 12.55 10.34 -12.75
CA ARG A 169 13.93 10.86 -12.84
C ARG A 169 14.52 11.41 -11.54
N LYS A 170 13.67 11.83 -10.59
CA LYS A 170 14.06 12.34 -9.26
C LYS A 170 13.96 11.29 -8.14
N SER A 171 13.55 10.06 -8.45
CA SER A 171 13.43 9.00 -7.45
C SER A 171 14.79 8.64 -6.85
N THR A 172 14.79 8.26 -5.56
CA THR A 172 16.03 8.02 -4.81
C THR A 172 16.30 6.56 -4.51
N ALA A 173 15.25 5.75 -4.38
CA ALA A 173 15.36 4.33 -4.12
C ALA A 173 14.04 3.59 -4.36
N VAL A 174 14.15 2.27 -4.56
CA VAL A 174 13.10 1.30 -4.23
C VAL A 174 13.49 0.60 -2.93
N GLY A 175 12.56 0.47 -1.99
CA GLY A 175 12.80 -0.13 -0.68
C GLY A 175 11.95 -1.36 -0.42
N VAL A 176 12.48 -2.31 0.33
CA VAL A 176 11.74 -3.49 0.83
C VAL A 176 12.00 -3.63 2.31
N ARG A 177 10.93 -3.66 3.10
CA ARG A 177 10.99 -3.52 4.55
C ARG A 177 10.11 -4.58 5.23
N PRO A 178 10.71 -5.53 5.98
CA PRO A 178 9.95 -6.46 6.80
C PRO A 178 9.33 -5.75 8.01
N ARG A 179 8.14 -6.18 8.39
CA ARG A 179 7.33 -5.63 9.48
C ARG A 179 6.59 -6.73 10.22
N GLY A 180 7.31 -7.54 10.99
CA GLY A 180 6.72 -8.71 11.64
C GLY A 180 6.14 -9.65 10.59
N LYS A 181 4.80 -9.76 10.52
CA LYS A 181 4.07 -10.64 9.58
C LYS A 181 3.60 -9.95 8.28
N ARG A 182 4.13 -8.76 7.99
CA ARG A 182 3.87 -8.06 6.73
C ARG A 182 5.19 -7.58 6.11
N LEU A 183 5.12 -7.30 4.82
CA LEU A 183 6.17 -6.64 4.07
C LEU A 183 5.65 -5.32 3.53
N GLU A 184 6.53 -4.36 3.46
CA GLU A 184 6.28 -3.02 2.94
C GLU A 184 7.30 -2.76 1.84
N VAL A 185 6.81 -2.47 0.63
CA VAL A 185 7.63 -2.03 -0.49
C VAL A 185 7.41 -0.55 -0.66
N THR A 186 8.47 0.24 -0.72
CA THR A 186 8.41 1.70 -0.81
C THR A 186 8.97 2.16 -2.15
N ALA A 187 8.22 3.01 -2.84
CA ALA A 187 8.67 3.71 -4.04
C ALA A 187 8.29 5.19 -3.95
N ASP A 188 8.66 5.95 -4.96
CA ASP A 188 8.16 7.32 -5.13
C ASP A 188 6.63 7.33 -5.26
N PHE A 189 6.00 8.49 -5.06
CA PHE A 189 4.58 8.63 -5.41
C PHE A 189 4.41 8.34 -6.91
N THR A 190 3.27 7.82 -7.35
CA THR A 190 3.02 7.55 -8.78
C THR A 190 1.75 8.29 -9.18
N PRO A 191 1.83 9.47 -9.82
CA PRO A 191 0.65 10.26 -10.20
C PRO A 191 -0.08 9.68 -11.42
N ASP A 192 -0.06 8.36 -11.59
CA ASP A 192 -0.79 7.65 -12.62
C ASP A 192 -1.41 6.40 -11.98
N ALA A 193 -2.74 6.36 -11.99
CA ALA A 193 -3.51 5.28 -11.37
C ALA A 193 -3.25 3.92 -12.02
N ALA A 194 -3.03 3.86 -13.34
CA ALA A 194 -2.78 2.61 -14.06
C ALA A 194 -1.38 2.06 -13.74
N LEU A 195 -0.37 2.94 -13.67
CA LEU A 195 0.98 2.57 -13.23
C LEU A 195 1.03 2.20 -11.75
N MET A 196 0.28 2.88 -10.90
CA MET A 196 0.17 2.51 -9.48
C MET A 196 -0.52 1.14 -9.31
N LEU A 197 -1.57 0.87 -10.08
CA LEU A 197 -2.23 -0.44 -10.12
C LEU A 197 -1.27 -1.53 -10.63
N ALA A 198 -0.56 -1.27 -11.71
CA ALA A 198 0.44 -2.16 -12.27
C ALA A 198 1.55 -2.49 -11.25
N THR A 199 2.06 -1.47 -10.55
CA THR A 199 3.03 -1.62 -9.45
C THR A 199 2.48 -2.50 -8.33
N CYS A 200 1.25 -2.20 -7.88
CA CYS A 200 0.57 -2.94 -6.82
C CYS A 200 0.40 -4.42 -7.20
N ALA A 201 -0.06 -4.69 -8.42
CA ALA A 201 -0.28 -6.03 -8.96
C ALA A 201 1.02 -6.81 -9.11
N PHE A 202 2.09 -6.18 -9.62
CA PHE A 202 3.40 -6.81 -9.74
C PHE A 202 3.93 -7.21 -8.36
N ILE A 203 3.96 -6.27 -7.40
CA ILE A 203 4.47 -6.52 -6.04
C ILE A 203 3.67 -7.64 -5.37
N ALA A 204 2.32 -7.57 -5.39
CA ALA A 204 1.48 -8.56 -4.74
C ALA A 204 1.60 -9.95 -5.39
N GLY A 205 1.64 -10.00 -6.73
CA GLY A 205 1.79 -11.24 -7.49
C GLY A 205 3.13 -11.92 -7.24
N THR A 206 4.23 -11.16 -7.30
CA THR A 206 5.58 -11.65 -6.99
C THR A 206 5.68 -12.10 -5.53
N ALA A 207 5.22 -11.29 -4.58
CA ALA A 207 5.28 -11.62 -3.17
C ALA A 207 4.56 -12.94 -2.84
N GLN A 208 3.39 -13.20 -3.45
CA GLN A 208 2.68 -14.46 -3.27
C GLN A 208 3.49 -15.66 -3.73
N VAL A 209 4.08 -15.59 -4.93
CA VAL A 209 4.88 -16.69 -5.49
C VAL A 209 6.13 -16.93 -4.64
N VAL A 210 6.90 -15.87 -4.36
CA VAL A 210 8.16 -15.98 -3.61
C VAL A 210 7.90 -16.46 -2.18
N SER A 211 6.81 -16.04 -1.54
CA SER A 211 6.46 -16.53 -0.20
C SER A 211 6.13 -18.03 -0.14
N ALA A 212 5.87 -18.65 -1.30
CA ALA A 212 5.60 -20.08 -1.43
C ALA A 212 6.84 -20.91 -1.82
N TRP A 213 7.98 -20.27 -2.09
CA TRP A 213 9.23 -20.98 -2.35
C TRP A 213 9.70 -21.78 -1.11
N ALA A 214 10.52 -22.81 -1.38
CA ALA A 214 10.97 -23.77 -0.37
C ALA A 214 11.79 -23.08 0.75
N ASP A 215 12.69 -22.20 0.35
CA ASP A 215 13.50 -21.33 1.20
C ASP A 215 13.60 -19.93 0.58
N TYR A 216 14.29 -19.00 1.27
CA TYR A 216 14.46 -17.61 0.82
C TYR A 216 15.94 -17.26 0.55
N ASP A 217 16.76 -18.24 0.19
CA ASP A 217 18.16 -18.03 -0.15
C ASP A 217 18.31 -17.49 -1.58
N LEU A 218 19.43 -16.82 -1.86
CA LEU A 218 19.65 -16.21 -3.18
C LEU A 218 19.82 -17.22 -4.32
N ALA A 219 20.09 -18.50 -4.00
CA ALA A 219 20.13 -19.58 -4.99
C ALA A 219 18.76 -19.80 -5.66
N GLN A 220 17.66 -19.46 -4.98
CA GLN A 220 16.32 -19.50 -5.56
C GLN A 220 16.16 -18.56 -6.76
N LEU A 221 16.97 -17.49 -6.85
CA LEU A 221 16.93 -16.62 -8.02
C LEU A 221 17.39 -17.34 -9.29
N GLU A 222 18.45 -18.15 -9.18
CA GLU A 222 18.96 -18.95 -10.31
C GLU A 222 18.02 -20.12 -10.62
N ALA A 223 17.48 -20.78 -9.60
CA ALA A 223 16.51 -21.87 -9.78
C ALA A 223 15.17 -21.45 -10.41
N ASN A 224 14.85 -20.15 -10.39
CA ASN A 224 13.61 -19.58 -10.95
C ASN A 224 13.89 -18.60 -12.09
N ASP A 225 15.07 -18.67 -12.73
CA ASP A 225 15.46 -17.87 -13.89
C ASP A 225 15.29 -16.35 -13.69
N ILE A 226 15.53 -15.85 -12.46
CA ILE A 226 15.45 -14.43 -12.15
C ILE A 226 16.79 -13.75 -12.47
N PRO A 227 16.82 -12.76 -13.37
CA PRO A 227 18.05 -12.06 -13.72
C PRO A 227 18.60 -11.26 -12.54
N ARG A 228 19.94 -11.26 -12.39
CA ARG A 228 20.64 -10.61 -11.28
C ARG A 228 21.67 -9.61 -11.78
N PHE A 229 21.50 -8.34 -11.40
CA PHE A 229 22.49 -7.30 -11.66
C PHE A 229 23.89 -7.65 -11.13
N ALA A 230 24.92 -7.23 -11.86
CA ALA A 230 26.33 -7.29 -11.46
C ALA A 230 27.09 -6.03 -11.93
N PRO A 231 27.79 -5.30 -11.04
CA PRO A 231 27.74 -5.41 -9.58
C PRO A 231 26.39 -4.98 -9.02
N PHE A 232 25.99 -5.58 -7.90
CA PHE A 232 24.80 -5.21 -7.14
C PHE A 232 25.10 -5.12 -5.65
N ARG A 233 24.81 -3.97 -5.04
CA ARG A 233 25.00 -3.75 -3.61
C ARG A 233 23.71 -3.28 -2.95
N LEU A 234 23.10 -4.18 -2.19
CA LEU A 234 21.94 -3.87 -1.41
C LEU A 234 22.32 -2.99 -0.21
N ARG A 235 21.63 -1.85 -0.02
CA ARG A 235 21.91 -0.94 1.09
C ARG A 235 20.94 -1.21 2.22
N LYS A 236 21.44 -1.41 3.44
CA LYS A 236 20.59 -1.43 4.63
C LYS A 236 19.93 -0.07 4.79
N HIS A 237 18.66 -0.06 5.16
CA HIS A 237 17.97 1.19 5.44
C HIS A 237 18.54 1.81 6.73
N SER A 238 18.93 3.08 6.68
CA SER A 238 19.74 3.73 7.72
C SER A 238 19.05 3.89 9.08
N SER A 239 17.74 4.16 9.09
CA SER A 239 16.96 4.42 10.30
C SER A 239 15.80 3.44 10.53
N ARG A 240 15.56 2.52 9.59
CA ARG A 240 14.38 1.66 9.59
C ARG A 240 14.82 0.25 9.20
N GLN A 241 14.20 -0.80 9.73
CA GLN A 241 14.53 -2.17 9.33
C GLN A 241 14.20 -2.39 7.84
N GLY A 242 15.11 -3.04 7.10
CA GLY A 242 14.95 -3.41 5.69
C GLY A 242 16.09 -2.97 4.78
N TRP A 243 15.82 -2.93 3.48
CA TRP A 243 16.79 -2.67 2.42
C TRP A 243 16.30 -1.66 1.40
N ARG A 244 17.26 -1.03 0.71
CA ARG A 244 17.04 -0.08 -0.37
C ARG A 244 17.98 -0.38 -1.54
N VAL A 245 17.44 -0.29 -2.74
CA VAL A 245 18.19 -0.22 -3.98
C VAL A 245 18.20 1.24 -4.42
N THR A 246 19.39 1.84 -4.35
CA THR A 246 19.64 3.26 -4.60
C THR A 246 20.46 3.44 -5.87
N LYS A 247 20.72 4.68 -6.29
CA LYS A 247 21.67 4.96 -7.38
C LYS A 247 23.08 4.38 -7.18
N GLN A 248 23.49 4.17 -5.93
CA GLN A 248 24.80 3.58 -5.56
C GLN A 248 24.75 2.06 -5.37
N SER A 249 23.60 1.44 -5.64
CA SER A 249 23.44 -0.01 -5.57
C SER A 249 23.81 -0.71 -6.88
N LEU A 250 23.92 0.04 -7.97
CA LEU A 250 24.22 -0.45 -9.31
C LEU A 250 25.41 0.32 -9.88
N ALA A 251 25.96 -0.16 -11.00
CA ALA A 251 27.11 0.46 -11.66
C ALA A 251 26.80 1.86 -12.24
N ARG A 252 25.53 2.11 -12.57
CA ARG A 252 25.03 3.38 -13.11
C ARG A 252 23.76 3.79 -12.36
N ASN A 253 23.36 5.04 -12.45
CA ASN A 253 22.13 5.52 -11.82
C ASN A 253 20.90 5.01 -12.61
N PRO A 254 20.07 4.10 -12.07
CA PRO A 254 18.94 3.53 -12.81
C PRO A 254 17.83 4.54 -13.09
N PHE A 255 17.74 5.61 -12.30
CA PHE A 255 16.67 6.61 -12.43
C PHE A 255 16.95 7.63 -13.55
N THR A 256 18.23 7.88 -13.87
CA THR A 256 18.61 8.87 -14.90
C THR A 256 19.18 8.23 -16.17
N SER A 257 19.45 6.93 -16.17
CA SER A 257 19.93 6.22 -17.36
C SER A 257 18.81 6.00 -18.39
N ASN A 258 19.19 5.76 -19.64
CA ASN A 258 18.24 5.29 -20.66
C ASN A 258 17.79 3.87 -20.31
N VAL A 259 16.49 3.68 -20.09
CA VAL A 259 15.89 2.40 -19.68
C VAL A 259 15.93 1.32 -20.77
N ASN A 260 16.10 1.73 -22.04
CA ASN A 260 16.17 0.85 -23.20
C ASN A 260 17.61 0.49 -23.58
N ALA A 261 18.61 1.21 -23.08
CA ALA A 261 20.00 0.95 -23.42
C ALA A 261 20.47 -0.35 -22.72
N PRO A 262 21.09 -1.30 -23.45
CA PRO A 262 21.67 -2.50 -22.85
C PRO A 262 22.97 -2.10 -22.16
N ILE A 263 22.89 -1.74 -20.89
CA ILE A 263 24.02 -1.19 -20.11
C ILE A 263 24.17 -1.87 -18.75
N TRP A 264 23.28 -2.81 -18.44
CA TRP A 264 23.24 -3.50 -17.16
C TRP A 264 23.81 -4.89 -17.33
N LYS A 265 25.01 -5.08 -16.80
CA LYS A 265 25.63 -6.40 -16.71
C LYS A 265 24.88 -7.25 -15.69
N LEU A 266 24.70 -8.51 -16.05
CA LEU A 266 24.11 -9.54 -15.21
C LEU A 266 25.20 -10.50 -14.69
N ARG A 267 24.87 -11.27 -13.66
CA ARG A 267 25.79 -12.28 -13.10
C ARG A 267 26.15 -13.39 -14.07
N ASP A 268 25.27 -13.69 -15.02
CA ASP A 268 25.48 -14.70 -16.08
C ASP A 268 26.33 -14.16 -17.25
N GLY A 269 26.85 -12.93 -17.15
CA GLY A 269 27.69 -12.30 -18.16
C GLY A 269 26.93 -11.54 -19.26
N ARG A 270 25.59 -11.67 -19.33
CA ARG A 270 24.79 -10.92 -20.31
C ARG A 270 24.74 -9.43 -19.96
N GLU A 271 24.54 -8.60 -20.98
CA GLU A 271 24.28 -7.16 -20.81
C GLU A 271 22.90 -6.83 -21.38
N LEU A 272 21.98 -6.40 -20.52
CA LEU A 272 20.59 -6.17 -20.86
C LEU A 272 20.14 -4.73 -20.55
N SER A 273 19.03 -4.33 -21.15
CA SER A 273 18.34 -3.08 -20.78
C SER A 273 17.53 -3.26 -19.50
N LEU A 274 17.16 -2.16 -18.84
CA LEU A 274 16.33 -2.24 -17.63
C LEU A 274 14.98 -2.90 -17.93
N ARG A 275 14.44 -2.60 -19.12
CA ARG A 275 13.22 -3.20 -19.65
C ARG A 275 13.33 -4.70 -19.89
N ALA A 276 14.40 -5.16 -20.53
CA ALA A 276 14.64 -6.57 -20.76
C ALA A 276 14.75 -7.35 -19.43
N ILE A 277 15.47 -6.80 -18.45
CA ILE A 277 15.58 -7.39 -17.10
C ILE A 277 14.19 -7.47 -16.44
N ALA A 278 13.38 -6.42 -16.52
CA ALA A 278 12.03 -6.43 -15.96
C ALA A 278 11.09 -7.41 -16.66
N HIS A 279 11.21 -7.55 -17.99
CA HIS A 279 10.44 -8.51 -18.78
C HIS A 279 10.80 -9.96 -18.43
N GLU A 280 12.09 -10.28 -18.30
CA GLU A 280 12.54 -11.62 -17.84
C GLU A 280 12.04 -11.88 -16.41
N THR A 281 12.19 -10.90 -15.51
CA THR A 281 11.71 -11.01 -14.12
C THR A 281 10.20 -11.23 -14.04
N LEU A 282 9.41 -10.73 -14.99
CA LEU A 282 7.96 -10.87 -15.00
C LEU A 282 7.50 -12.31 -15.21
N GLN A 283 8.23 -13.11 -16.00
CA GLN A 283 7.76 -14.41 -16.52
C GLN A 283 7.23 -15.36 -15.44
N PRO A 284 7.97 -15.67 -14.36
CA PRO A 284 7.48 -16.60 -13.34
C PRO A 284 6.27 -16.08 -12.55
N PHE A 285 5.96 -14.78 -12.62
CA PHE A 285 4.91 -14.16 -11.81
C PHE A 285 3.62 -13.86 -12.58
N ARG A 286 3.59 -13.99 -13.91
CA ARG A 286 2.44 -13.64 -14.77
C ARG A 286 1.12 -14.24 -14.28
N ALA A 287 1.11 -15.53 -13.98
CA ALA A 287 -0.09 -16.23 -13.54
C ALA A 287 -0.63 -15.70 -12.20
N SER A 288 0.27 -15.37 -11.27
CA SER A 288 -0.07 -14.79 -9.97
C SER A 288 -0.58 -13.36 -10.10
N ILE A 289 0.10 -12.53 -10.90
CA ILE A 289 -0.31 -11.15 -11.18
C ILE A 289 -1.72 -11.11 -11.78
N ARG A 290 -2.00 -11.97 -12.77
CA ARG A 290 -3.35 -12.08 -13.37
C ARG A 290 -4.42 -12.47 -12.34
N ARG A 291 -4.07 -13.29 -11.35
CA ARG A 291 -5.00 -13.78 -10.32
C ARG A 291 -5.38 -12.68 -9.32
N VAL A 292 -4.42 -11.85 -8.92
CA VAL A 292 -4.63 -10.79 -7.90
C VAL A 292 -5.20 -9.49 -8.47
N ALA A 293 -4.95 -9.25 -9.76
CA ALA A 293 -5.50 -8.16 -10.54
C ALA A 293 -6.40 -8.73 -11.65
N ASP A 294 -5.98 -8.59 -12.91
CA ASP A 294 -6.65 -9.11 -14.10
C ASP A 294 -5.68 -9.16 -15.31
N LEU A 295 -6.19 -9.64 -16.45
CA LEU A 295 -5.41 -9.75 -17.69
C LEU A 295 -5.03 -8.38 -18.27
N GLU A 296 -5.88 -7.36 -18.13
CA GLU A 296 -5.61 -6.02 -18.67
C GLU A 296 -4.47 -5.35 -17.91
N THR A 297 -4.44 -5.49 -16.60
CA THR A 297 -3.34 -5.03 -15.74
C THR A 297 -2.04 -5.74 -16.10
N LEU A 298 -2.07 -7.06 -16.29
CA LEU A 298 -0.90 -7.81 -16.74
C LEU A 298 -0.39 -7.33 -18.10
N ARG A 299 -1.28 -7.18 -19.09
CA ARG A 299 -0.94 -6.62 -20.41
C ARG A 299 -0.38 -5.21 -20.32
N HIS A 300 -0.83 -4.41 -19.35
CA HIS A 300 -0.25 -3.10 -19.13
C HIS A 300 1.19 -3.18 -18.65
N ILE A 301 1.47 -4.05 -17.68
CA ILE A 301 2.82 -4.29 -17.15
C ILE A 301 3.74 -4.73 -18.30
N GLU A 302 3.29 -5.70 -19.11
CA GLU A 302 3.99 -6.19 -20.31
C GLU A 302 4.24 -5.04 -21.29
N ALA A 303 3.22 -4.27 -21.64
CA ALA A 303 3.36 -3.14 -22.54
C ALA A 303 4.34 -2.09 -22.01
N VAL A 304 4.38 -1.84 -20.69
CA VAL A 304 5.43 -0.99 -20.12
C VAL A 304 6.77 -1.66 -20.32
N PHE A 305 6.97 -2.91 -19.92
CA PHE A 305 8.28 -3.57 -20.04
C PHE A 305 8.76 -3.73 -21.49
N ASP A 306 7.85 -3.78 -22.47
CA ASP A 306 8.18 -3.85 -23.89
C ASP A 306 8.40 -2.46 -24.53
N GLY A 307 8.16 -1.38 -23.78
CA GLY A 307 8.24 0.01 -24.28
C GLY A 307 7.02 0.46 -25.11
N ASN A 308 5.99 -0.37 -25.20
CA ASN A 308 4.71 -0.07 -25.87
C ASN A 308 3.78 0.83 -25.03
N ALA A 309 4.05 0.97 -23.73
CA ALA A 309 3.40 1.91 -22.83
C ALA A 309 4.45 2.67 -22.02
N ARG A 310 4.14 3.92 -21.67
CA ARG A 310 5.09 4.81 -20.98
C ARG A 310 5.28 4.40 -19.52
N SER A 311 6.54 4.39 -19.10
CA SER A 311 7.01 4.53 -17.73
C SER A 311 7.17 6.01 -17.40
N LEU A 312 7.14 6.39 -16.12
CA LEU A 312 7.53 7.75 -15.71
C LEU A 312 9.04 8.00 -15.91
N LEU A 313 9.85 6.94 -16.09
CA LEU A 313 11.24 7.05 -16.49
C LEU A 313 11.43 7.34 -17.98
N ASP A 314 10.38 7.31 -18.82
CA ASP A 314 10.52 7.72 -20.23
C ASP A 314 10.54 9.24 -20.40
N PHE A 315 10.08 9.98 -19.40
CA PHE A 315 10.10 11.44 -19.41
C PHE A 315 11.51 11.97 -19.12
N PRO A 316 11.87 13.12 -19.71
CA PRO A 316 13.17 13.75 -19.42
C PRO A 316 13.25 14.24 -17.97
N GLU A 317 12.11 14.61 -17.38
CA GLU A 317 11.99 15.15 -16.03
C GLU A 317 10.83 14.50 -15.27
N ARG A 318 10.79 14.71 -13.95
CA ARG A 318 9.64 14.29 -13.13
C ARG A 318 8.37 15.01 -13.61
N PRO A 319 7.26 14.30 -13.89
CA PRO A 319 5.99 14.91 -14.31
C PRO A 319 5.45 15.97 -13.34
N GLU A 320 4.72 16.96 -13.88
CA GLU A 320 4.08 18.02 -13.09
C GLU A 320 2.91 17.51 -12.24
N ASP A 321 2.30 16.37 -12.59
CA ASP A 321 1.21 15.78 -11.81
C ASP A 321 1.64 15.39 -10.37
N TYR A 322 2.94 15.31 -10.10
CA TYR A 322 3.47 15.18 -8.72
C TYR A 322 3.21 16.42 -7.87
N ASP A 323 3.12 17.58 -8.50
CA ASP A 323 3.13 18.88 -7.83
C ASP A 323 1.73 19.30 -7.34
N ASP A 324 0.65 18.68 -7.85
CA ASP A 324 -0.69 18.78 -7.28
C ASP A 324 -1.49 17.47 -7.38
N ALA A 325 -1.02 16.45 -6.67
CA ALA A 325 -1.59 15.10 -6.68
C ALA A 325 -3.04 15.02 -6.15
N GLY A 326 -3.53 16.08 -5.50
CA GLY A 326 -4.88 16.13 -4.94
C GLY A 326 -5.93 16.71 -5.90
N GLN A 327 -5.53 17.34 -7.00
CA GLN A 327 -6.40 18.15 -7.86
C GLN A 327 -7.39 17.31 -8.67
N GLU A 328 -6.88 16.44 -9.53
CA GLU A 328 -7.67 15.60 -10.41
C GLU A 328 -7.56 14.14 -10.03
N TRP A 329 -8.69 13.44 -9.99
CA TRP A 329 -8.72 12.00 -9.96
C TRP A 329 -9.11 11.49 -11.34
N ASN A 330 -8.12 11.31 -12.22
CA ASN A 330 -8.36 10.77 -13.55
C ASN A 330 -8.25 9.24 -13.54
N TRP A 331 -9.32 8.59 -13.08
CA TRP A 331 -9.44 7.12 -13.06
C TRP A 331 -9.86 6.51 -14.41
N ASN A 332 -9.89 7.30 -15.50
CA ASN A 332 -10.72 7.01 -16.67
C ASN A 332 -9.98 6.68 -17.98
N ARG A 333 -8.65 6.48 -18.00
CA ARG A 333 -7.97 6.15 -19.26
C ARG A 333 -8.28 4.77 -19.82
N ARG A 334 -8.93 3.88 -19.06
CA ARG A 334 -9.32 2.54 -19.53
C ARG A 334 -10.72 2.18 -19.05
N ARG A 335 -11.51 1.52 -19.90
CA ARG A 335 -12.86 1.04 -19.57
C ARG A 335 -12.76 0.00 -18.45
N ILE A 336 -12.90 0.45 -17.22
CA ILE A 336 -12.67 -0.37 -16.04
C ILE A 336 -13.95 -1.11 -15.60
N ARG A 337 -13.78 -2.41 -15.33
CA ARG A 337 -14.77 -3.22 -14.58
C ARG A 337 -14.91 -2.69 -13.16
N HIS A 338 -16.15 -2.48 -12.74
CA HIS A 338 -16.47 -2.14 -11.36
C HIS A 338 -16.32 -3.38 -10.48
N TRP A 339 -15.13 -3.63 -9.93
CA TRP A 339 -14.98 -4.62 -8.88
C TRP A 339 -15.84 -4.20 -7.68
N PRO A 340 -16.71 -5.09 -7.17
CA PRO A 340 -17.51 -4.76 -6.00
C PRO A 340 -16.60 -4.52 -4.80
N ARG A 341 -17.07 -3.70 -3.87
CA ARG A 341 -16.39 -3.46 -2.59
C ARG A 341 -16.03 -4.77 -1.89
N SER A 342 -14.86 -4.80 -1.27
CA SER A 342 -14.42 -5.95 -0.46
C SER A 342 -15.32 -6.14 0.77
N ALA A 343 -15.22 -7.28 1.45
CA ALA A 343 -16.05 -7.50 2.64
C ALA A 343 -15.62 -6.57 3.77
N TYR A 344 -14.30 -6.39 3.97
CA TYR A 344 -13.74 -5.41 4.90
C TYR A 344 -14.12 -3.98 4.56
N GLU A 345 -14.10 -3.59 3.28
CA GLU A 345 -14.52 -2.25 2.86
C GLU A 345 -16.00 -1.98 3.24
N LYS A 346 -16.89 -2.96 3.01
CA LYS A 346 -18.31 -2.86 3.39
C LYS A 346 -18.49 -2.70 4.90
N VAL A 347 -17.71 -3.45 5.70
CA VAL A 347 -17.71 -3.32 7.17
C VAL A 347 -17.26 -1.92 7.57
N ILE A 348 -16.15 -1.44 7.02
CA ILE A 348 -15.53 -0.16 7.38
C ILE A 348 -16.45 1.02 7.05
N HIS A 349 -17.10 1.03 5.89
CA HIS A 349 -18.10 2.07 5.59
C HIS A 349 -19.26 2.08 6.58
N ARG A 350 -19.71 0.90 7.05
CA ARG A 350 -20.77 0.80 8.05
C ARG A 350 -20.30 1.30 9.43
N VAL A 351 -19.06 0.99 9.79
CA VAL A 351 -18.41 1.44 11.03
C VAL A 351 -18.27 2.97 11.04
N ILE A 352 -17.80 3.56 9.94
CA ILE A 352 -17.61 5.01 9.78
C ILE A 352 -18.94 5.77 9.77
N ALA A 353 -20.02 5.16 9.25
CA ALA A 353 -21.36 5.74 9.32
C ALA A 353 -21.87 5.90 10.77
N ARG A 354 -21.21 5.26 11.76
CA ARG A 354 -21.56 5.28 13.20
C ARG A 354 -23.01 4.89 13.50
N GLN A 355 -23.68 4.24 12.55
CA GLN A 355 -25.01 3.70 12.77
C GLN A 355 -24.90 2.48 13.70
N PRO A 356 -25.83 2.32 14.67
CA PRO A 356 -25.83 1.14 15.53
C PRO A 356 -25.86 -0.17 14.71
N ILE A 357 -24.96 -1.10 15.05
CA ILE A 357 -24.90 -2.43 14.46
C ILE A 357 -25.50 -3.42 15.45
N LEU A 358 -26.42 -4.27 14.98
CA LEU A 358 -27.00 -5.35 15.77
C LEU A 358 -26.11 -6.59 15.71
N ILE A 359 -25.60 -7.03 16.86
CA ILE A 359 -24.77 -8.23 16.99
C ILE A 359 -25.35 -9.09 18.11
N ARG A 360 -25.85 -10.28 17.78
CA ARG A 360 -26.47 -11.23 18.74
C ARG A 360 -27.52 -10.56 19.63
N GLY A 361 -28.45 -9.80 19.04
CA GLY A 361 -29.54 -9.12 19.76
C GLY A 361 -29.15 -7.82 20.48
N LYS A 362 -27.87 -7.46 20.56
CA LYS A 362 -27.37 -6.24 21.20
C LYS A 362 -26.98 -5.17 20.18
N ARG A 363 -27.25 -3.90 20.49
CA ARG A 363 -26.90 -2.75 19.64
C ARG A 363 -25.54 -2.18 20.05
N TYR A 364 -24.65 -2.01 19.07
CA TYR A 364 -23.29 -1.53 19.27
C TYR A 364 -23.00 -0.31 18.40
N VAL A 365 -22.32 0.69 18.94
CA VAL A 365 -21.87 1.88 18.21
C VAL A 365 -20.35 1.91 18.18
N ALA A 366 -19.75 2.11 17.00
CA ALA A 366 -18.31 2.17 16.85
C ALA A 366 -17.73 3.43 17.52
N GLU A 367 -16.72 3.24 18.38
CA GLU A 367 -16.03 4.32 19.08
C GLU A 367 -14.66 4.64 18.47
N ARG A 368 -13.92 3.60 18.06
CA ARG A 368 -12.53 3.70 17.62
C ARG A 368 -12.16 2.51 16.74
N MET A 369 -11.29 2.76 15.75
CA MET A 369 -10.54 1.69 15.07
C MET A 369 -9.28 1.37 15.88
N GLN A 370 -9.08 0.10 16.22
CA GLN A 370 -7.87 -0.36 16.89
C GLN A 370 -6.92 -0.96 15.85
N GLY A 371 -5.79 -0.29 15.63
CA GLY A 371 -4.89 -0.65 14.55
C GLY A 371 -5.62 -0.67 13.20
N TRP A 372 -5.36 -1.69 12.38
CA TRP A 372 -5.86 -1.78 11.01
C TRP A 372 -6.94 -2.85 10.81
N TYR A 373 -7.19 -3.71 11.81
CA TYR A 373 -8.06 -4.89 11.68
C TYR A 373 -9.15 -5.01 12.76
N GLU A 374 -9.09 -4.21 13.82
CA GLU A 374 -10.02 -4.31 14.95
C GLU A 374 -10.80 -3.02 15.14
N VAL A 375 -12.01 -3.15 15.67
CA VAL A 375 -12.91 -2.04 15.95
C VAL A 375 -13.45 -2.17 17.35
N MET A 376 -13.29 -1.10 18.14
CA MET A 376 -13.86 -0.98 19.47
C MET A 376 -15.27 -0.39 19.36
N PHE A 377 -16.22 -1.10 19.94
CA PHE A 377 -17.62 -0.70 20.02
C PHE A 377 -18.03 -0.50 21.47
N ARG A 378 -19.03 0.36 21.66
CA ARG A 378 -19.78 0.51 22.91
C ARG A 378 -21.17 -0.08 22.75
N GLU A 379 -21.56 -0.96 23.65
CA GLU A 379 -22.92 -1.47 23.74
C GLU A 379 -23.88 -0.34 24.17
N ALA A 380 -24.95 -0.12 23.42
CA ALA A 380 -25.82 1.04 23.60
C ALA A 380 -26.61 1.04 24.92
N LYS A 381 -26.90 -0.14 25.49
CA LYS A 381 -27.68 -0.27 26.74
C LYS A 381 -26.79 -0.21 27.99
N THR A 382 -25.70 -0.96 27.99
CA THR A 382 -24.84 -1.14 29.18
C THR A 382 -23.63 -0.20 29.20
N GLY A 383 -23.29 0.41 28.07
CA GLY A 383 -22.05 1.16 27.92
C GLY A 383 -20.79 0.29 27.86
N GLU A 384 -20.92 -1.05 27.94
CA GLU A 384 -19.81 -2.00 27.93
C GLU A 384 -19.03 -1.90 26.60
N ARG A 385 -17.69 -1.86 26.68
CA ARG A 385 -16.84 -1.84 25.50
C ARG A 385 -16.49 -3.25 25.04
N ARG A 386 -16.59 -3.49 23.73
CA ARG A 386 -16.21 -4.76 23.11
C ARG A 386 -15.44 -4.54 21.82
N ILE A 387 -14.47 -5.41 21.58
CA ILE A 387 -13.65 -5.38 20.37
C ILE A 387 -14.16 -6.48 19.42
N PHE A 388 -14.33 -6.11 18.16
CA PHE A 388 -14.64 -7.05 17.07
C PHE A 388 -13.63 -6.83 15.93
N ASN A 389 -13.14 -7.93 15.36
CA ASN A 389 -12.28 -7.87 14.18
C ASN A 389 -13.11 -7.83 12.88
N LEU A 390 -12.48 -7.41 11.78
CA LEU A 390 -13.17 -7.23 10.51
C LEU A 390 -13.74 -8.55 9.94
N ASP A 391 -13.09 -9.71 10.13
CA ASP A 391 -13.64 -11.00 9.69
C ASP A 391 -14.97 -11.33 10.37
N ARG A 392 -15.02 -11.17 11.69
CA ARG A 392 -16.23 -11.47 12.45
C ARG A 392 -17.37 -10.56 12.01
N LEU A 393 -17.08 -9.27 11.81
CA LEU A 393 -18.06 -8.30 11.33
C LEU A 393 -18.52 -8.63 9.90
N ALA A 394 -17.60 -9.00 9.01
CA ALA A 394 -17.91 -9.40 7.63
C ALA A 394 -18.81 -10.64 7.59
N LYS A 395 -18.50 -11.68 8.38
CA LYS A 395 -19.32 -12.89 8.51
C LYS A 395 -20.74 -12.58 9.00
N LEU A 396 -20.86 -11.72 10.02
CA LEU A 396 -22.17 -11.30 10.54
C LEU A 396 -22.98 -10.52 9.50
N MET A 397 -22.33 -9.68 8.70
CA MET A 397 -22.99 -8.93 7.62
C MET A 397 -23.44 -9.82 6.47
N ALA A 398 -22.64 -10.84 6.11
CA ALA A 398 -23.00 -11.81 5.08
C ALA A 398 -24.21 -12.69 5.50
N ALA A 399 -24.21 -13.19 6.74
CA ALA A 399 -25.30 -14.01 7.26
C ALA A 399 -26.65 -13.26 7.30
N LYS A 400 -26.63 -11.93 7.51
CA LYS A 400 -27.84 -11.10 7.45
C LYS A 400 -28.39 -10.98 6.03
N LYS A 401 -27.54 -11.01 5.00
CA LYS A 401 -27.96 -10.94 3.60
C LYS A 401 -28.60 -12.26 3.15
N ALA A 402 -28.09 -13.41 3.60
CA ALA A 402 -28.64 -14.73 3.24
C ALA A 402 -30.00 -15.06 3.89
N ARG A 403 -30.43 -14.29 4.90
CA ARG A 403 -31.74 -14.43 5.57
C ARG A 403 -32.80 -13.47 5.05
N ARG A 404 -32.46 -12.67 4.03
CA ARG A 404 -33.35 -11.77 3.30
C ARG A 404 -33.42 -12.29 1.88
#